data_AF-A0A7C7YBF7-F1
#
_entry.id   AF-A0A7C7YBF7-F1
#
_cell.length_a   1.000
_cell.length_b   1.000
_cell.length_c   1.000
_cell.angle_alpha   90.00
_cell.angle_beta   90.00
_cell.angle_gamma   90.00
#
_symmetry.space_group_name_H-M   'P 1'
#
loop_
_entity.id
_entity.type
_entity.pdbx_description
1 polymer ?
#
loop_
_entity_poly.entity_id
_entity_poly.type
_entity_poly.pdbx_seq_one_letter_code
_entity_poly.pdbx_strand_id
1 'polypeptide(L)'
;MTELVLESPRARGLFVLTAHPEGCRVLAQRQVERAAAAFEKPLPGAQGKTALVLGSTSFGYGSSTAIALRQAGFENIVGVGYETPPAFRGEKLAMSSPGWYLTHTLHQDDSAFQTYLGDAFAAATRDRVVDDLKRQGLAIDLVVYSVAAPRRSHLGQEWNSSLLVVGDPLEVVGLGFKSEKLEPIAVAAAAGSWGATTWRCGSARSSTRGWPPRA
;
A
#
# COMPACT_ATOMS: atom_id res chain seq x y z
N MET A 1 -17.25 20.19 19.36
CA MET A 1 -17.86 19.11 18.58
C MET A 1 -17.16 17.81 18.96
N THR A 2 -17.86 16.89 19.61
CA THR A 2 -17.31 15.59 20.05
C THR A 2 -17.70 14.42 19.15
N GLU A 3 -18.64 14.62 18.23
CA GLU A 3 -19.18 13.57 17.37
C GLU A 3 -19.37 14.08 15.94
N LEU A 4 -19.00 13.27 14.95
CA LEU A 4 -19.17 13.54 13.53
C LEU A 4 -20.08 12.46 12.94
N VAL A 5 -21.23 12.87 12.39
CA VAL A 5 -22.14 11.96 11.69
C VAL A 5 -21.82 11.96 10.19
N LEU A 6 -21.55 10.78 9.64
CA LEU A 6 -21.28 10.56 8.21
C LEU A 6 -22.43 9.76 7.60
N GLU A 7 -23.45 10.45 7.10
CA GLU A 7 -24.65 9.81 6.55
C GLU A 7 -24.42 9.16 5.18
N SER A 8 -23.49 9.68 4.37
CA SER A 8 -23.22 9.18 3.03
C SER A 8 -21.77 9.45 2.58
N PRO A 9 -21.20 8.59 1.71
CA PRO A 9 -19.87 8.81 1.15
C PRO A 9 -19.89 10.04 0.25
N ARG A 10 -18.91 10.94 0.45
CA ARG A 10 -18.71 12.07 -0.47
C ARG A 10 -17.75 11.66 -1.56
N ALA A 11 -18.22 11.59 -2.80
CA ALA A 11 -17.40 11.18 -3.94
C ALA A 11 -17.32 12.26 -5.04
N ARG A 12 -16.21 12.27 -5.78
CA ARG A 12 -16.01 13.02 -7.02
C ARG A 12 -15.42 12.09 -8.07
N GLY A 13 -16.26 11.63 -9.00
CA GLY A 13 -15.87 10.57 -9.93
C GLY A 13 -15.52 9.30 -9.15
N LEU A 14 -14.34 8.73 -9.43
CA LEU A 14 -13.82 7.55 -8.73
C LEU A 14 -13.19 7.85 -7.36
N PHE A 15 -13.07 9.12 -6.98
CA PHE A 15 -12.45 9.50 -5.72
C PHE A 15 -13.49 9.64 -4.62
N VAL A 16 -13.48 8.70 -3.67
CA VAL A 16 -14.22 8.85 -2.40
C VAL A 16 -13.37 9.68 -1.44
N LEU A 17 -13.90 10.80 -0.98
CA LEU A 17 -13.20 11.82 -0.18
C LEU A 17 -13.38 11.64 1.33
N THR A 18 -14.15 10.64 1.74
CA THR A 18 -14.50 10.36 3.14
C THR A 18 -14.25 8.89 3.45
N ALA A 19 -13.74 8.60 4.65
CA ALA A 19 -13.54 7.24 5.13
C ALA A 19 -14.21 7.08 6.50
N HIS A 20 -15.21 6.20 6.60
CA HIS A 20 -15.94 6.00 7.85
C HIS A 20 -15.09 5.17 8.84
N PRO A 21 -14.74 5.68 10.05
CA PRO A 21 -13.83 4.99 10.96
C PRO A 21 -14.35 3.61 11.37
N GLU A 22 -15.62 3.54 11.78
CA GLU A 22 -16.23 2.26 12.19
C GLU A 22 -16.34 1.25 11.03
N GLY A 23 -16.70 1.70 9.84
CA GLY A 23 -16.71 0.85 8.65
C GLY A 23 -15.32 0.30 8.31
N CYS A 24 -14.26 1.11 8.48
CA CYS A 24 -12.88 0.65 8.31
C CYS A 24 -12.49 -0.36 9.38
N ARG A 25 -12.88 -0.17 10.64
CA ARG A 25 -12.65 -1.11 11.75
C ARG A 25 -13.30 -2.47 11.46
N VAL A 26 -14.58 -2.47 11.10
CA VAL A 26 -15.31 -3.69 10.71
C VAL A 26 -14.67 -4.38 9.51
N LEU A 27 -14.23 -3.62 8.51
CA LEU A 27 -13.55 -4.18 7.35
C LEU A 27 -12.19 -4.81 7.72
N ALA A 28 -11.41 -4.17 8.59
CA ALA A 28 -10.16 -4.70 9.10
C ALA A 28 -10.37 -6.03 9.85
N GLN A 29 -11.36 -6.08 10.74
CA GLN A 29 -11.70 -7.30 11.48
C GLN A 29 -12.08 -8.44 10.54
N ARG A 30 -12.92 -8.17 9.53
CA ARG A 30 -13.25 -9.17 8.50
C ARG A 30 -12.03 -9.69 7.74
N GLN A 31 -11.02 -8.85 7.50
CA GLN A 31 -9.76 -9.30 6.87
C GLN A 31 -8.95 -10.20 7.81
N VAL A 32 -8.87 -9.85 9.10
CA VAL A 32 -8.22 -10.66 10.12
C VAL A 32 -8.91 -12.01 10.27
N GLU A 33 -10.23 -12.03 10.40
CA GLU A 33 -11.05 -13.26 10.47
C GLU A 33 -10.85 -14.14 9.23
N ARG A 34 -10.87 -13.55 8.03
CA ARG A 34 -10.63 -14.28 6.78
C ARG A 34 -9.22 -14.88 6.73
N ALA A 35 -8.21 -14.14 7.18
CA ALA A 35 -6.85 -14.64 7.22
C ALA A 35 -6.71 -15.76 8.26
N ALA A 36 -7.28 -15.60 9.45
CA ALA A 36 -7.27 -16.64 10.50
C ALA A 36 -7.92 -17.93 10.00
N ALA A 37 -9.04 -17.83 9.29
CA ALA A 37 -9.71 -18.99 8.68
C ALA A 37 -8.87 -19.69 7.59
N ALA A 38 -7.87 -19.01 7.01
CA ALA A 38 -6.99 -19.59 6.00
C ALA A 38 -5.78 -20.34 6.60
N PHE A 39 -5.50 -20.20 7.90
CA PHE A 39 -4.39 -20.85 8.58
C PHE A 39 -4.88 -21.65 9.79
N GLU A 40 -5.04 -22.97 9.65
CA GLU A 40 -5.38 -23.85 10.78
C GLU A 40 -4.27 -23.89 11.84
N LYS A 41 -3.01 -23.72 11.41
CA LYS A 41 -1.80 -23.66 12.24
C LYS A 41 -0.79 -22.69 11.62
N PRO A 42 0.12 -22.11 12.42
CA PRO A 42 1.27 -21.36 11.90
C PRO A 42 2.08 -22.15 10.86
N LEU A 43 2.64 -21.44 9.88
CA LEU A 43 3.54 -22.04 8.90
C LEU A 43 4.83 -22.52 9.57
N PRO A 44 5.37 -23.69 9.18
CA PRO A 44 6.66 -24.15 9.69
C PRO A 44 7.77 -23.11 9.46
N GLY A 45 8.48 -22.76 10.52
CA GLY A 45 9.59 -21.79 10.46
C GLY A 45 9.18 -20.32 10.45
N ALA A 46 7.88 -19.99 10.57
CA ALA A 46 7.41 -18.60 10.67
C ALA A 46 7.59 -17.99 12.07
N GLN A 47 7.62 -18.82 13.11
CA GLN A 47 7.82 -18.34 14.48
C GLN A 47 9.18 -17.64 14.64
N GLY A 48 9.21 -16.52 15.35
CA GLY A 48 10.42 -15.70 15.50
C GLY A 48 10.73 -14.80 14.31
N LYS A 49 9.95 -14.88 13.22
CA LYS A 49 10.25 -14.15 11.99
C LYS A 49 9.68 -12.74 12.00
N THR A 50 10.43 -11.82 11.41
CA THR A 50 10.03 -10.43 11.21
C THR A 50 9.81 -10.14 9.73
N ALA A 51 8.66 -9.59 9.38
CA ALA A 51 8.36 -9.13 8.03
C ALA A 51 8.34 -7.60 7.96
N LEU A 52 9.06 -7.03 6.98
CA LEU A 52 8.94 -5.63 6.58
C LEU A 52 8.02 -5.52 5.36
N VAL A 53 6.91 -4.82 5.49
CA VAL A 53 5.91 -4.63 4.43
C VAL A 53 5.83 -3.16 4.03
N LEU A 54 6.35 -2.84 2.85
CA LEU A 54 6.29 -1.51 2.26
C LEU A 54 4.97 -1.34 1.50
N GLY A 55 4.18 -0.34 1.84
CA GLY A 55 2.80 -0.16 1.34
C GLY A 55 1.77 -0.95 2.14
N SER A 56 1.95 -1.08 3.46
CA SER A 56 1.09 -1.91 4.33
C SER A 56 -0.17 -1.22 4.83
N THR A 57 -0.30 0.09 4.63
CA THR A 57 -1.32 0.90 5.32
C THR A 57 -2.62 1.04 4.56
N SER A 58 -2.70 0.65 3.28
CA SER A 58 -3.94 0.78 2.50
C SER A 58 -4.64 -0.57 2.38
N PHE A 59 -5.99 -0.57 2.35
CA PHE A 59 -6.77 -1.77 2.04
C PHE A 59 -6.40 -2.29 0.64
N GLY A 60 -5.55 -3.30 0.60
CA GLY A 60 -4.96 -3.81 -0.62
C GLY A 60 -4.02 -4.97 -0.35
N TYR A 61 -3.12 -5.25 -1.29
CA TYR A 61 -2.23 -6.40 -1.17
C TYR A 61 -1.24 -6.27 -0.01
N GLY A 62 -0.67 -5.09 0.23
CA GLY A 62 0.29 -4.89 1.33
C GLY A 62 -0.32 -5.19 2.70
N SER A 63 -1.48 -4.59 3.02
CA SER A 63 -2.16 -4.86 4.30
C SER A 63 -2.62 -6.31 4.41
N SER A 64 -3.17 -6.88 3.33
CA SER A 64 -3.64 -8.27 3.31
C SER A 64 -2.51 -9.26 3.53
N THR A 65 -1.33 -9.01 2.94
CA THR A 65 -0.12 -9.79 3.19
C THR A 65 0.38 -9.63 4.62
N ALA A 66 0.38 -8.41 5.18
CA ALA A 66 0.77 -8.18 6.57
C ALA A 66 -0.11 -8.97 7.56
N ILE A 67 -1.43 -8.89 7.38
CA ILE A 67 -2.42 -9.63 8.18
C ILE A 67 -2.22 -11.15 8.00
N ALA A 68 -2.06 -11.63 6.76
CA ALA A 68 -1.85 -13.05 6.48
C ALA A 68 -0.55 -13.58 7.10
N LEU A 69 0.55 -12.84 7.02
CA LEU A 69 1.83 -13.22 7.63
C LEU A 69 1.72 -13.32 9.15
N ARG A 70 0.96 -12.41 9.76
CA ARG A 70 0.69 -12.48 11.19
C ARG A 70 -0.05 -13.76 11.56
N GLN A 71 -1.11 -14.10 10.84
CA GLN A 71 -1.87 -15.35 11.04
C GLN A 71 -1.07 -16.59 10.67
N ALA A 72 -0.13 -16.48 9.73
CA ALA A 72 0.83 -17.52 9.38
C ALA A 72 1.92 -17.75 10.45
N GLY A 73 1.98 -16.94 11.51
CA GLY A 73 2.86 -17.14 12.65
C GLY A 73 4.11 -16.27 12.70
N PHE A 74 4.24 -15.25 11.85
CA PHE A 74 5.28 -14.24 12.02
C PHE A 74 5.10 -13.51 13.35
N GLU A 75 6.22 -13.22 14.01
CA GLU A 75 6.25 -12.60 15.33
C GLU A 75 6.13 -11.08 15.24
N ASN A 76 6.84 -10.46 14.29
CA ASN A 76 6.86 -9.01 14.12
C ASN A 76 6.42 -8.63 12.71
N ILE A 77 5.47 -7.69 12.61
CA ILE A 77 5.00 -7.13 11.35
C ILE A 77 5.32 -5.64 11.33
N VAL A 78 6.33 -5.29 10.54
CA VAL A 78 6.83 -3.93 10.40
C VAL A 78 6.28 -3.33 9.12
N GLY A 79 5.35 -2.38 9.24
CA GLY A 79 4.70 -1.71 8.13
C GLY A 79 5.32 -0.37 7.79
N VAL A 80 5.30 0.01 6.51
CA VAL A 80 5.56 1.38 6.05
C VAL A 80 4.42 1.80 5.13
N GLY A 81 3.91 3.00 5.31
CA GLY A 81 2.90 3.56 4.42
C GLY A 81 2.74 5.07 4.59
N TYR A 82 1.90 5.68 3.77
CA TYR A 82 1.81 7.15 3.69
C TYR A 82 0.39 7.62 3.99
N GLU A 83 0.03 7.58 5.26
CA GLU A 83 -1.27 8.06 5.77
C GLU A 83 -1.05 9.25 6.71
N THR A 84 -2.04 10.13 6.81
CA THR A 84 -2.00 11.29 7.70
C THR A 84 -3.13 11.22 8.72
N PRO A 85 -2.93 11.57 10.01
CA PRO A 85 -4.03 11.57 10.98
C PRO A 85 -5.17 12.50 10.54
N PRO A 86 -6.41 12.25 10.99
CA PRO A 86 -7.48 13.22 10.83
C PRO A 86 -7.12 14.53 11.54
N ALA A 87 -7.49 15.66 10.96
CA ALA A 87 -7.13 16.97 11.48
C ALA A 87 -8.27 17.98 11.30
N PHE A 88 -8.38 18.94 12.21
CA PHE A 88 -9.33 20.05 12.06
C PHE A 88 -8.75 21.13 11.13
N ARG A 89 -9.58 21.64 10.22
CA ARG A 89 -9.34 22.85 9.42
C ARG A 89 -10.40 23.87 9.76
N GLY A 90 -10.09 24.73 10.73
CA GLY A 90 -11.12 25.53 11.41
C GLY A 90 -12.10 24.61 12.12
N GLU A 91 -13.40 24.81 11.89
CA GLU A 91 -14.46 23.99 12.50
C GLU A 91 -14.71 22.66 11.78
N LYS A 92 -14.09 22.43 10.61
CA LYS A 92 -14.33 21.22 9.80
C LYS A 92 -13.29 20.15 10.09
N LEU A 93 -13.75 18.93 10.38
CA LEU A 93 -12.86 17.76 10.44
C LEU A 93 -12.48 17.33 9.01
N ALA A 94 -11.19 17.37 8.69
CA ALA A 94 -10.63 16.69 7.54
C ALA A 94 -10.33 15.24 7.95
N MET A 95 -11.09 14.32 7.36
CA MET A 95 -10.92 12.90 7.61
C MET A 95 -9.57 12.40 7.09
N SER A 96 -9.09 11.33 7.69
CA SER A 96 -7.97 10.58 7.15
C SER A 96 -8.40 9.66 6.02
N SER A 97 -7.43 9.04 5.35
CA SER A 97 -7.64 7.93 4.45
C SER A 97 -8.21 6.70 5.18
N PRO A 98 -8.83 5.76 4.45
CA PRO A 98 -9.22 4.46 5.03
C PRO A 98 -8.05 3.72 5.70
N GLY A 99 -6.85 3.90 5.16
CA GLY A 99 -5.65 3.20 5.59
C GLY A 99 -5.15 3.56 6.98
N TRP A 100 -5.35 4.81 7.40
CA TRP A 100 -5.08 5.22 8.78
C TRP A 100 -5.94 4.45 9.79
N TYR A 101 -7.25 4.33 9.52
CA TYR A 101 -8.18 3.65 10.41
C TYR A 101 -7.91 2.14 10.45
N LEU A 102 -7.58 1.52 9.31
CA LEU A 102 -7.09 0.14 9.24
C LEU A 102 -5.87 -0.07 10.15
N THR A 103 -4.85 0.77 9.98
CA THR A 103 -3.61 0.69 10.76
C THR A 103 -3.90 0.83 12.26
N HIS A 104 -4.75 1.78 12.63
CA HIS A 104 -5.16 1.98 14.01
C HIS A 104 -5.84 0.73 14.59
N THR A 105 -6.77 0.11 13.86
CA THR A 105 -7.45 -1.12 14.31
C THR A 105 -6.46 -2.27 14.52
N LEU A 106 -5.56 -2.51 13.57
CA LEU A 106 -4.57 -3.58 13.70
C LEU A 106 -3.66 -3.40 14.92
N HIS A 107 -3.26 -2.15 15.22
CA HIS A 107 -2.40 -1.84 16.37
C HIS A 107 -3.13 -1.93 17.71
N GLN A 108 -4.44 -1.69 17.74
CA GLN A 108 -5.25 -1.89 18.95
C GLN A 108 -5.42 -3.38 19.26
N ASP A 109 -5.60 -4.19 18.23
CA ASP A 109 -5.92 -5.61 18.39
C ASP A 109 -4.67 -6.50 18.56
N ASP A 110 -3.50 -6.06 18.08
CA ASP A 110 -2.29 -6.88 18.09
C ASP A 110 -0.99 -6.04 18.18
N SER A 111 -0.24 -6.23 19.27
CA SER A 111 1.03 -5.52 19.52
C SER A 111 2.18 -5.94 18.61
N ALA A 112 2.03 -6.99 17.81
CA ALA A 112 3.02 -7.41 16.82
C ALA A 112 3.16 -6.41 15.65
N PHE A 113 2.18 -5.54 15.44
CA PHE A 113 2.22 -4.55 14.38
C PHE A 113 2.96 -3.29 14.83
N GLN A 114 4.06 -2.99 14.13
CA GLN A 114 4.74 -1.70 14.18
C GLN A 114 4.54 -1.00 12.83
N THR A 115 4.30 0.30 12.78
CA THR A 115 4.09 1.00 11.50
C THR A 115 4.72 2.37 11.46
N TYR A 116 5.41 2.67 10.35
CA TYR A 116 6.01 3.96 10.06
C TYR A 116 5.17 4.68 9.01
N LEU A 117 4.68 5.86 9.37
CA LEU A 117 3.92 6.71 8.47
C LEU A 117 4.86 7.74 7.84
N GLY A 118 5.22 7.49 6.58
CA GLY A 118 6.21 8.25 5.85
C GLY A 118 6.35 7.79 4.40
N ASP A 119 6.99 8.61 3.58
CA ASP A 119 7.26 8.25 2.20
C ASP A 119 8.25 7.08 2.16
N ALA A 120 7.82 5.94 1.62
CA ALA A 120 8.65 4.73 1.52
C ALA A 120 9.85 4.90 0.56
N PHE A 121 9.83 5.89 -0.33
CA PHE A 121 10.96 6.23 -1.20
C PHE A 121 12.01 7.12 -0.51
N ALA A 122 11.65 7.78 0.59
CA ALA A 122 12.53 8.72 1.27
C ALA A 122 13.61 8.00 2.07
N ALA A 123 14.86 8.47 1.92
CA ALA A 123 16.00 7.98 2.71
C ALA A 123 15.73 8.12 4.21
N ALA A 124 15.15 9.25 4.65
CA ALA A 124 14.81 9.47 6.05
C ALA A 124 13.87 8.40 6.64
N THR A 125 12.87 7.95 5.88
CA THR A 125 11.97 6.87 6.31
C THR A 125 12.73 5.56 6.42
N ARG A 126 13.53 5.21 5.41
CA ARG A 126 14.38 4.01 5.41
C ARG A 126 15.33 4.00 6.60
N ASP A 127 16.04 5.09 6.80
CA ASP A 127 17.08 5.21 7.83
C ASP A 127 16.45 5.09 9.22
N ARG A 128 15.32 5.76 9.46
CA ARG A 128 14.54 5.60 10.69
C ARG A 128 14.13 4.14 10.94
N VAL A 129 13.56 3.46 9.93
CA VAL A 129 13.14 2.05 10.07
C VAL A 129 14.34 1.17 10.43
N VAL A 130 15.45 1.33 9.70
CA VAL A 130 16.67 0.53 9.91
C VAL A 130 17.26 0.77 11.31
N ASP A 131 17.34 2.03 11.74
CA ASP A 131 17.91 2.37 13.04
C ASP A 131 17.05 1.86 14.19
N ASP A 132 15.73 1.97 14.08
CA ASP A 132 14.78 1.48 15.09
C ASP A 132 14.87 -0.06 15.20
N LEU A 133 14.90 -0.79 14.08
CA LEU A 133 15.05 -2.25 14.08
C LEU A 133 16.38 -2.70 14.67
N LYS A 134 17.49 -2.00 14.36
CA LYS A 134 18.79 -2.27 14.98
C LYS A 134 18.75 -2.08 16.49
N ARG A 135 18.14 -0.99 16.99
CA ARG A 135 18.01 -0.73 18.43
C ARG A 135 17.14 -1.78 19.13
N GLN A 136 16.16 -2.34 18.44
CA GLN A 136 15.31 -3.42 18.94
C GLN A 136 15.97 -4.81 18.83
N GLY A 137 17.11 -4.93 18.15
CA GLY A 137 17.77 -6.22 17.90
C GLY A 137 17.02 -7.11 16.91
N LEU A 138 16.14 -6.54 16.09
CA LEU A 138 15.32 -7.29 15.13
C LEU A 138 16.04 -7.41 13.77
N ALA A 139 16.12 -8.64 13.28
CA ALA A 139 16.51 -8.93 11.90
C ALA A 139 15.25 -9.05 11.03
N ILE A 140 15.32 -8.63 9.76
CA ILE A 140 14.22 -8.80 8.81
C ILE A 140 14.43 -10.12 8.07
N ASP A 141 13.43 -10.99 8.12
CA ASP A 141 13.44 -12.29 7.39
C ASP A 141 12.72 -12.21 6.04
N LEU A 142 11.76 -11.29 5.91
CA LEU A 142 10.97 -11.12 4.70
C LEU A 142 10.74 -9.64 4.40
N VAL A 143 10.97 -9.22 3.15
CA VAL A 143 10.59 -7.89 2.65
C VAL A 143 9.50 -8.06 1.61
N VAL A 144 8.37 -7.39 1.83
CA VAL A 144 7.25 -7.30 0.88
C VAL A 144 7.22 -5.88 0.32
N TYR A 145 7.34 -5.74 -1.00
CA TYR A 145 7.30 -4.45 -1.68
C TYR A 145 5.95 -4.26 -2.40
N SER A 146 5.02 -3.56 -1.76
CA SER A 146 3.63 -3.36 -2.22
C SER A 146 3.26 -1.87 -2.28
N VAL A 147 4.19 -1.04 -2.74
CA VAL A 147 4.00 0.42 -2.80
C VAL A 147 3.19 0.78 -4.04
N ALA A 148 2.01 1.36 -3.84
CA ALA A 148 1.20 1.98 -4.89
C ALA A 148 1.24 3.51 -4.72
N ALA A 149 2.09 4.18 -5.51
CA ALA A 149 2.24 5.63 -5.48
C ALA A 149 2.26 6.21 -6.90
N PRO A 150 1.49 7.28 -7.19
CA PRO A 150 1.48 7.90 -8.51
C PRO A 150 2.71 8.78 -8.74
N ARG A 151 3.50 9.06 -7.71
CA ARG A 151 4.67 9.94 -7.79
C ARG A 151 5.81 9.44 -6.91
N ARG A 152 7.04 9.79 -7.28
CA ARG A 152 8.27 9.50 -6.54
C ARG A 152 9.22 10.68 -6.63
N SER A 153 9.76 11.12 -5.50
CA SER A 153 10.83 12.12 -5.45
C SER A 153 12.19 11.45 -5.27
N HIS A 154 13.16 11.75 -6.12
CA HIS A 154 14.51 11.19 -6.05
C HIS A 154 15.54 12.15 -6.65
N LEU A 155 16.66 12.37 -5.96
CA LEU A 155 17.78 13.24 -6.41
C LEU A 155 17.36 14.64 -6.86
N GLY A 156 16.40 15.25 -6.16
CA GLY A 156 15.88 16.59 -6.50
C GLY A 156 14.89 16.62 -7.67
N GLN A 157 14.53 15.46 -8.23
CA GLN A 157 13.56 15.33 -9.31
C GLN A 157 12.30 14.60 -8.83
N GLU A 158 11.13 15.07 -9.26
CA GLU A 158 9.86 14.37 -9.08
C GLU A 158 9.49 13.61 -10.36
N TRP A 159 9.09 12.36 -10.19
CA TRP A 159 8.68 11.44 -11.25
C TRP A 159 7.20 11.15 -11.05
N ASN A 160 6.39 11.34 -12.09
CA ASN A 160 4.95 11.09 -12.06
C ASN A 160 4.59 9.93 -12.99
N SER A 161 3.89 8.94 -12.45
CA SER A 161 3.42 7.79 -13.21
C SER A 161 2.32 8.20 -14.19
N SER A 162 2.26 7.55 -15.35
CA SER A 162 1.22 7.78 -16.34
C SER A 162 0.72 6.46 -16.91
N LEU A 163 -0.60 6.28 -16.94
CA LEU A 163 -1.26 5.11 -17.53
C LEU A 163 -1.65 5.45 -18.97
N LEU A 164 -0.67 5.40 -19.87
CA LEU A 164 -0.79 5.75 -21.30
C LEU A 164 -0.33 4.57 -22.19
N VAL A 165 -0.66 4.63 -23.48
CA VAL A 165 -0.37 3.54 -24.43
C VAL A 165 0.96 3.78 -25.13
N VAL A 166 1.82 2.77 -25.17
CA VAL A 166 3.04 2.80 -25.98
C VAL A 166 2.68 2.55 -27.45
N GLY A 167 3.05 3.49 -28.33
CA GLY A 167 2.70 3.43 -29.76
C GLY A 167 1.54 4.34 -30.08
N ASP A 168 0.56 3.83 -30.81
CA ASP A 168 -0.62 4.60 -31.21
C ASP A 168 -1.66 4.69 -30.08
N PRO A 169 -2.47 5.78 -30.03
CA PRO A 169 -3.59 5.87 -29.10
C PRO A 169 -4.53 4.66 -29.21
N LEU A 170 -5.07 4.25 -28.07
CA LEU A 170 -6.00 3.12 -27.99
C LEU A 170 -7.39 3.62 -27.63
N GLU A 171 -8.40 3.15 -28.34
CA GLU A 171 -9.79 3.27 -27.92
C GLU A 171 -10.25 1.94 -27.33
N VAL A 172 -10.79 1.97 -26.12
CA VAL A 172 -11.35 0.81 -25.44
C VAL A 172 -12.79 1.09 -25.02
N VAL A 173 -13.60 0.05 -24.90
CA VAL A 173 -14.92 0.17 -24.27
C VAL A 173 -14.72 0.19 -22.76
N GLY A 174 -15.19 1.24 -22.09
CA GLY A 174 -15.19 1.36 -20.64
C GLY A 174 -16.58 1.63 -20.09
N LEU A 175 -16.71 1.53 -18.76
CA LEU A 175 -17.94 1.87 -18.06
C LEU A 175 -17.88 3.32 -17.58
N GLY A 176 -18.78 4.17 -18.08
CA GLY A 176 -18.95 5.52 -17.58
C GLY A 176 -19.68 5.51 -16.23
N PHE A 177 -18.99 5.81 -15.13
CA PHE A 177 -19.60 5.75 -13.78
C PHE A 177 -20.72 6.76 -13.55
N LYS A 178 -20.79 7.84 -14.35
CA LYS A 178 -21.89 8.81 -14.29
C LYS A 178 -23.04 8.44 -15.22
N SER A 179 -22.73 7.87 -16.39
CA SER A 179 -23.70 7.50 -17.42
C SER A 179 -24.30 6.12 -17.18
N GLU A 180 -23.61 5.28 -16.39
CA GLU A 180 -23.87 3.85 -16.17
C GLU A 180 -23.94 3.06 -17.49
N LYS A 181 -23.24 3.53 -18.51
CA LYS A 181 -23.24 2.97 -19.86
C LYS A 181 -21.84 2.56 -20.29
N LEU A 182 -21.80 1.57 -21.17
CA LEU A 182 -20.59 1.25 -21.92
C LEU A 182 -20.36 2.36 -22.94
N GLU A 183 -19.19 2.99 -22.87
CA GLU A 183 -18.81 4.11 -23.72
C GLU A 183 -17.35 3.99 -24.16
N PRO A 184 -16.99 4.50 -25.35
CA PRO A 184 -15.60 4.56 -25.77
C PRO A 184 -14.77 5.44 -24.84
N ILE A 185 -13.61 4.94 -24.41
CA ILE A 185 -12.59 5.66 -23.67
C ILE A 185 -11.32 5.68 -24.52
N ALA A 186 -10.90 6.87 -24.93
CA ALA A 186 -9.64 7.08 -25.61
C ALA A 186 -8.49 7.20 -24.59
N VAL A 187 -7.47 6.37 -24.74
CA VAL A 187 -6.21 6.43 -24.00
C VAL A 187 -5.13 6.93 -24.94
N ALA A 188 -4.60 8.12 -24.63
CA ALA A 188 -3.58 8.74 -25.46
C ALA A 188 -2.27 7.93 -25.48
N ALA A 189 -1.53 8.09 -26.57
CA ALA A 189 -0.12 7.74 -26.61
C ALA A 189 0.67 8.67 -25.67
N ALA A 190 1.69 8.16 -24.98
CA ALA A 190 2.61 9.05 -24.27
C ALA A 190 3.57 9.74 -25.25
N ALA A 191 4.00 10.93 -24.86
CA ALA A 191 4.92 11.75 -25.64
C ALA A 191 6.38 11.55 -25.17
N GLY A 192 7.34 11.71 -26.09
CA GLY A 192 8.78 11.80 -25.81
C GLY A 192 9.52 10.46 -25.75
N SER A 193 10.80 10.49 -25.38
CA SER A 193 11.61 9.28 -25.17
C SER A 193 11.12 8.53 -23.93
N TRP A 194 10.25 7.56 -24.20
CA TRP A 194 9.75 6.52 -23.31
C TRP A 194 10.86 5.91 -22.45
N GLY A 195 10.95 6.36 -21.18
CA GLY A 195 11.98 5.94 -20.23
C GLY A 195 12.18 6.87 -19.03
N ALA A 196 11.60 8.07 -19.03
CA ALA A 196 11.88 9.12 -18.05
C ALA A 196 10.81 9.37 -16.97
N THR A 197 9.72 8.60 -16.87
CA THR A 197 8.68 8.83 -15.83
C THR A 197 8.03 7.55 -15.30
N THR A 198 7.64 6.63 -16.18
CA THR A 198 7.15 5.28 -15.82
C THR A 198 8.05 4.23 -16.49
N TRP A 199 8.74 3.40 -15.71
CA TRP A 199 9.67 2.40 -16.24
C TRP A 199 8.93 1.27 -16.96
N ARG A 200 9.40 0.90 -18.15
CA ARG A 200 9.04 -0.39 -18.78
C ARG A 200 9.82 -1.49 -18.05
N CYS A 201 9.14 -2.54 -17.58
CA CYS A 201 9.83 -3.80 -17.31
C CYS A 201 10.37 -4.30 -18.66
N GLY A 202 11.67 -4.08 -18.90
CA GLY A 202 12.30 -4.47 -20.14
C GLY A 202 12.03 -5.95 -20.39
N SER A 203 11.73 -6.30 -21.65
CA SER A 203 11.82 -7.69 -22.10
C SER A 203 13.24 -8.15 -21.80
N ALA A 204 13.42 -8.83 -20.68
CA ALA A 204 14.64 -9.53 -20.36
C ALA A 204 14.84 -10.54 -21.49
N ARG A 205 15.70 -10.21 -22.46
CA ARG A 205 16.41 -11.26 -23.18
C ARG A 205 17.17 -11.99 -22.10
N SER A 206 16.77 -13.22 -21.84
CA SER A 206 17.45 -14.13 -20.91
C SER A 206 18.88 -14.32 -21.39
N SER A 207 19.80 -13.46 -20.96
CA SER A 207 21.21 -13.83 -20.94
C SER A 207 21.38 -14.70 -19.70
N THR A 208 21.25 -16.01 -19.90
CA THR A 208 21.65 -17.03 -18.92
C THR A 208 23.15 -16.91 -18.65
N ARG A 209 23.54 -16.05 -17.71
CA ARG A 209 24.82 -16.19 -17.01
C ARG A 209 24.54 -16.96 -15.74
N GLY A 210 24.83 -18.26 -15.80
CA GLY A 210 24.72 -19.17 -14.67
C GLY A 210 25.51 -18.65 -13.47
N TRP A 211 24.92 -18.82 -12.29
CA TRP A 211 25.65 -18.65 -11.04
C TRP A 211 26.70 -19.76 -10.93
N PRO A 212 27.94 -19.46 -10.51
CA PRO A 212 28.92 -20.50 -10.24
C PRO A 212 28.47 -21.32 -9.02
N PRO A 213 28.78 -22.64 -8.98
CA PRO A 213 28.45 -23.47 -7.83
C PRO A 213 29.21 -22.95 -6.61
N ARG A 214 28.52 -22.88 -5.48
CA ARG A 214 29.16 -22.63 -4.18
C ARG A 214 30.03 -23.85 -3.84
N ALA A 215 31.29 -23.58 -3.52
CA ALA A 215 32.20 -24.56 -2.92
C ALA A 215 31.76 -24.90 -1.49
#